data_AF-A0A3D0JGU3-F1
#
_entry.id   AF-A0A3D0JGU3-F1
#
_cell.length_a   1.000
_cell.length_b   1.000
_cell.length_c   1.000
_cell.angle_alpha   90.00
_cell.angle_beta   90.00
_cell.angle_gamma   90.00
#
_symmetry.space_group_name_H-M   'P 1'
#
loop_
_entity.id
_entity.type
_entity.pdbx_description
1 polymer ?
#
loop_
_entity_poly.entity_id
_entity_poly.type
_entity_poly.pdbx_seq_one_letter_code
_entity_poly.pdbx_strand_id
1 'polypeptide(L)'
;MSKPITTAEVWLWGSKVGYLHQPEGSKLVQFEYDRDFLRSGIEISPIMMPLSENVYAFNDLADVPAFKGTAGVFADSLPDKFGNQIIDAWLAAQGRAKDSFTVIERLCYTGNRGMGALEYRPASSPASVEEDLDVTEMVKLASSILEGKKNVTLSDKRASIAQLIEIGSSAGGARAKAVIALNEKTGEIRSGQLQNGSDFDYWLIKFDGVSKNGDHNVNDGKQYTNIEYAYYLMAKDAGINMSDCRLLEKDGLCHFMTKRFDRENGAKLHMVTLAGLAHLDYNTPCVCSYEMYTEYARRIGVTQREVEEMYRRMV
;
A
#
# COMPACT_ATOMS: atom_id res chain seq x y z
N MET A 1 1.24 -14.44 26.92
CA MET A 1 0.71 -13.90 25.65
C MET A 1 1.18 -12.46 25.59
N SER A 2 1.90 -12.04 24.54
CA SER A 2 2.27 -10.64 24.35
C SER A 2 1.00 -9.80 24.27
N LYS A 3 1.02 -8.60 24.85
CA LYS A 3 -0.10 -7.66 24.71
C LYS A 3 -0.14 -7.14 23.27
N PRO A 4 -1.32 -6.91 22.70
CA PRO A 4 -1.42 -6.35 21.36
C PRO A 4 -0.83 -4.95 21.33
N ILE A 5 -0.12 -4.61 20.26
CA ILE A 5 0.39 -3.26 20.04
C ILE A 5 -0.82 -2.34 19.79
N THR A 6 -0.95 -1.32 20.64
CA THR A 6 -2.06 -0.34 20.60
C THR A 6 -1.63 1.05 20.18
N THR A 7 -0.32 1.30 20.04
CA THR A 7 0.21 2.60 19.62
C THR A 7 1.30 2.45 18.57
N ALA A 8 1.23 3.26 17.52
CA ALA A 8 2.27 3.36 16.50
C ALA A 8 2.66 4.81 16.23
N GLU A 9 3.93 5.01 15.92
CA GLU A 9 4.43 6.25 15.33
C GLU A 9 4.23 6.23 13.82
N VAL A 10 3.80 7.35 13.27
CA VAL A 10 3.71 7.59 11.82
C VAL A 10 4.89 8.45 11.40
N TRP A 11 5.58 8.05 10.34
CA TRP A 11 6.75 8.73 9.81
C TRP A 11 6.57 9.09 8.33
N LEU A 12 7.11 10.23 7.92
CA LEU A 12 7.16 10.70 6.54
C LEU A 12 8.55 11.27 6.29
N TRP A 13 9.29 10.70 5.32
CA TRP A 13 10.64 11.15 4.95
C TRP A 13 11.61 11.28 6.13
N GLY A 14 11.53 10.37 7.09
CA GLY A 14 12.38 10.39 8.29
C GLY A 14 11.97 11.42 9.34
N SER A 15 10.87 12.15 9.14
CA SER A 15 10.24 13.01 10.15
C SER A 15 9.04 12.28 10.76
N LYS A 16 8.92 12.33 12.08
CA LYS A 16 7.77 11.76 12.79
C LYS A 16 6.57 12.70 12.60
N VAL A 17 5.52 12.20 11.98
CA VAL A 17 4.29 12.93 11.66
C VAL A 17 3.37 13.01 12.86
N GLY A 18 3.30 11.93 13.66
CA GLY A 18 2.38 11.83 14.78
C GLY A 18 2.25 10.42 15.31
N TYR A 19 1.19 10.21 16.10
CA TYR A 19 0.91 8.96 16.80
C TYR A 19 -0.48 8.46 16.45
N LEU A 20 -0.57 7.16 16.16
CA LEU A 20 -1.82 6.42 16.10
C LEU A 20 -2.01 5.66 17.41
N HIS A 21 -3.19 5.75 17.99
CA HIS A 21 -3.54 5.01 19.20
C HIS A 21 -4.91 4.35 19.07
N GLN A 22 -4.98 3.05 19.33
CA GLN A 22 -6.22 2.28 19.40
C GLN A 22 -6.42 1.82 20.85
N PRO A 23 -7.34 2.44 21.62
CA PRO A 23 -7.66 2.01 22.97
C PRO A 23 -8.11 0.54 23.01
N GLU A 24 -7.78 -0.17 24.09
CA GLU A 24 -8.16 -1.57 24.25
C GLU A 24 -9.69 -1.73 24.22
N GLY A 25 -10.18 -2.66 23.40
CA GLY A 25 -11.62 -2.87 23.18
C GLY A 25 -12.30 -1.83 22.26
N SER A 26 -11.60 -0.79 21.83
CA SER A 26 -12.11 0.19 20.87
C SER A 26 -11.86 -0.26 19.43
N LYS A 27 -12.84 -0.01 18.54
CA LYS A 27 -12.63 -0.09 17.09
C LYS A 27 -12.01 1.18 16.49
N LEU A 28 -12.03 2.28 17.24
CA LEU A 28 -11.57 3.58 16.78
C LEU A 28 -10.07 3.73 16.99
N VAL A 29 -9.41 4.15 15.91
CA VAL A 29 -8.02 4.60 15.95
C VAL A 29 -8.02 6.12 16.01
N GLN A 30 -7.33 6.64 17.00
CA GLN A 30 -7.10 8.06 17.21
C GLN A 30 -5.76 8.45 16.59
N PHE A 31 -5.68 9.66 16.05
CA PHE A 31 -4.44 10.22 15.54
C PHE A 31 -4.17 11.60 16.16
N GLU A 32 -2.93 11.84 16.57
CA GLU A 32 -2.44 13.14 17.01
C GLU A 32 -1.16 13.49 16.24
N TYR A 33 -1.09 14.71 15.71
CA TYR A 33 0.13 15.23 15.08
C TYR A 33 1.24 15.44 16.10
N ASP A 34 2.48 15.16 15.71
CA ASP A 34 3.64 15.56 16.50
C ASP A 34 3.80 17.08 16.48
N ARG A 35 4.13 17.68 17.64
CA ARG A 35 4.24 19.13 17.79
C ARG A 35 5.30 19.77 16.89
N ASP A 36 6.40 19.07 16.61
CA ASP A 36 7.42 19.58 15.71
C ASP A 36 6.96 19.46 14.26
N PHE A 37 6.20 18.42 13.91
CA PHE A 37 5.63 18.25 12.58
C PHE A 37 4.59 19.31 12.22
N LEU A 38 3.80 19.79 13.19
CA LEU A 38 2.85 20.90 12.98
C LEU A 38 3.51 22.16 12.39
N ARG A 39 4.78 22.38 12.68
CA ARG A 39 5.55 23.54 12.16
C ARG A 39 6.00 23.38 10.72
N SER A 40 5.89 22.17 10.14
CA SER A 40 6.34 21.88 8.77
C SER A 40 5.44 22.54 7.71
N GLY A 41 4.16 22.77 8.03
CA GLY A 41 3.14 23.17 7.05
C GLY A 41 2.76 22.08 6.04
N ILE A 42 3.23 20.84 6.21
CA ILE A 42 2.94 19.71 5.33
C ILE A 42 1.67 19.00 5.81
N GLU A 43 0.61 19.01 5.00
CA GLU A 43 -0.64 18.31 5.32
C GLU A 43 -0.66 16.92 4.68
N ILE A 44 -0.66 15.85 5.49
CA ILE A 44 -0.72 14.48 4.96
C ILE A 44 -2.13 14.12 4.45
N SER A 45 -3.18 14.79 4.94
CA SER A 45 -4.56 14.65 4.50
C SER A 45 -5.31 15.97 4.71
N PRO A 46 -5.15 16.97 3.82
CA PRO A 46 -5.63 18.34 4.02
C PRO A 46 -7.16 18.46 4.15
N ILE A 47 -7.91 17.47 3.68
CA ILE A 47 -9.38 17.50 3.68
C ILE A 47 -9.97 17.04 5.02
N MET A 48 -9.50 15.90 5.52
CA MET A 48 -10.06 15.25 6.71
C MET A 48 -9.22 15.47 7.95
N MET A 49 -7.91 15.70 7.80
CA MET A 49 -6.97 15.88 8.89
C MET A 49 -5.99 17.03 8.58
N PRO A 50 -6.47 18.27 8.45
CA PRO A 50 -5.58 19.43 8.33
C PRO A 50 -4.65 19.52 9.56
N LEU A 51 -3.56 20.28 9.47
CA LEU A 51 -2.65 20.42 10.63
C LEU A 51 -3.38 21.07 11.81
N SER A 52 -3.40 20.37 12.95
CA SER A 52 -4.07 20.81 14.17
C SER A 52 -3.51 20.11 15.41
N GLU A 53 -3.60 20.76 16.57
CA GLU A 53 -3.31 20.16 17.88
C GLU A 53 -4.45 19.24 18.37
N ASN A 54 -5.56 19.16 17.63
CA ASN A 54 -6.67 18.28 17.97
C ASN A 54 -6.33 16.81 17.72
N VAL A 55 -6.87 15.94 18.57
CA VAL A 55 -6.91 14.50 18.30
C VAL A 55 -8.00 14.20 17.27
N TYR A 56 -7.62 13.54 16.18
CA TYR A 56 -8.52 13.07 15.14
C TYR A 56 -9.06 11.68 15.47
N ALA A 57 -10.38 11.53 15.46
CA ALA A 57 -11.06 10.25 15.56
C ALA A 57 -12.34 10.31 14.74
N PHE A 58 -12.59 9.30 13.90
CA PHE A 58 -13.72 9.32 12.96
C PHE A 58 -14.71 8.22 13.31
N ASN A 59 -15.73 8.57 14.10
CA ASN A 59 -16.76 7.62 14.55
C ASN A 59 -17.44 6.90 13.38
N ASP A 60 -17.71 7.61 12.30
CA ASP A 60 -18.40 7.08 11.12
C ASP A 60 -17.58 6.03 10.37
N LEU A 61 -16.28 5.88 10.68
CA LEU A 61 -15.40 4.88 10.07
C LEU A 61 -15.24 3.60 10.89
N ALA A 62 -15.74 3.56 12.13
CA ALA A 62 -15.54 2.45 13.08
C ALA A 62 -15.96 1.09 12.50
N ASP A 63 -17.09 1.08 11.80
CA ASP A 63 -17.71 -0.13 11.27
C ASP A 63 -17.58 -0.24 9.73
N VAL A 64 -16.84 0.66 9.09
CA VAL A 64 -16.61 0.61 7.64
C VAL A 64 -15.42 -0.31 7.35
N PRO A 65 -15.61 -1.47 6.68
CA PRO A 65 -14.56 -2.47 6.52
C PRO A 65 -13.29 -1.97 5.82
N ALA A 66 -13.44 -1.02 4.89
CA ALA A 66 -12.33 -0.39 4.17
C ALA A 66 -11.39 0.41 5.09
N PHE A 67 -11.93 1.02 6.15
CA PHE A 67 -11.20 1.91 7.03
C PHE A 67 -10.82 1.26 8.36
N LYS A 68 -11.58 0.26 8.82
CA LYS A 68 -11.36 -0.41 10.12
C LYS A 68 -11.24 0.59 11.28
N GLY A 69 -12.00 1.69 11.25
CA GLY A 69 -11.96 2.73 12.29
C GLY A 69 -10.70 3.61 12.32
N THR A 70 -9.80 3.53 11.33
CA THR A 70 -8.72 4.51 11.15
C THR A 70 -9.04 5.52 10.06
N ALA A 71 -8.36 6.67 10.09
CA ALA A 71 -8.50 7.68 9.05
C ALA A 71 -8.06 7.14 7.68
N GLY A 72 -8.69 7.62 6.61
CA GLY A 72 -8.49 7.10 5.26
C GLY A 72 -7.05 7.16 4.76
N VAL A 73 -6.31 8.21 5.13
CA VAL A 73 -4.88 8.36 4.80
C VAL A 73 -4.01 7.20 5.33
N PHE A 74 -4.38 6.62 6.47
CA PHE A 74 -3.69 5.45 7.02
C PHE A 74 -4.29 4.14 6.52
N ALA A 75 -5.61 4.12 6.29
CA ALA A 75 -6.30 2.96 5.73
C ALA A 75 -5.74 2.54 4.36
N ASP A 76 -5.27 3.49 3.55
CA ASP A 76 -4.57 3.23 2.28
C ASP A 76 -3.32 2.36 2.43
N SER A 77 -2.74 2.30 3.63
CA SER A 77 -1.57 1.47 3.94
C SER A 77 -1.95 0.10 4.47
N LEU A 78 -3.24 -0.20 4.67
CA LEU A 78 -3.65 -1.49 5.20
C LEU A 78 -3.33 -2.63 4.21
N PRO A 79 -2.93 -3.80 4.71
CA PRO A 79 -2.69 -4.98 3.88
C PRO A 79 -3.93 -5.36 3.06
N ASP A 80 -3.67 -5.84 1.85
CA ASP A 80 -4.69 -6.32 0.94
C ASP A 80 -5.16 -7.74 1.27
N LYS A 81 -5.99 -8.33 0.41
CA LYS A 81 -6.50 -9.70 0.63
C LYS A 81 -5.37 -10.70 0.81
N PHE A 82 -4.29 -10.60 0.03
CA PHE A 82 -3.15 -11.51 0.13
C PHE A 82 -2.33 -11.26 1.39
N GLY A 83 -2.02 -10.00 1.72
CA GLY A 83 -1.34 -9.63 2.96
C GLY A 83 -2.11 -10.07 4.20
N ASN A 84 -3.43 -9.96 4.19
CA ASN A 84 -4.28 -10.46 5.28
C ASN A 84 -4.25 -12.01 5.38
N GLN A 85 -4.09 -12.75 4.27
CA GLN A 85 -3.92 -14.20 4.32
C GLN A 85 -2.60 -14.61 5.01
N ILE A 86 -1.52 -13.86 4.77
CA ILE A 86 -0.24 -14.08 5.45
C ILE A 86 -0.39 -13.82 6.95
N ILE A 87 -1.01 -12.70 7.32
CA ILE A 87 -1.28 -12.36 8.73
C ILE A 87 -2.11 -13.45 9.40
N ASP A 88 -3.19 -13.92 8.75
CA ASP A 88 -4.05 -14.99 9.27
C ASP A 88 -3.28 -16.29 9.52
N ALA A 89 -2.37 -16.66 8.61
CA ALA A 89 -1.55 -17.85 8.76
C ALA A 89 -0.54 -17.71 9.93
N TRP A 90 0.05 -16.53 10.09
CA TRP A 90 0.93 -16.21 11.22
C TRP A 90 0.19 -16.28 12.56
N LEU A 91 -0.99 -15.67 12.66
CA LEU A 91 -1.82 -15.72 13.87
C LEU A 91 -2.17 -17.15 14.24
N ALA A 92 -2.57 -17.96 13.25
CA ALA A 92 -2.89 -19.37 13.46
C ALA A 92 -1.68 -20.16 13.99
N ALA A 93 -0.48 -19.90 13.46
CA ALA A 93 0.76 -20.53 13.93
C ALA A 93 1.10 -20.16 15.38
N GLN A 94 0.72 -18.96 15.84
CA GLN A 94 0.88 -18.52 17.22
C GLN A 94 -0.32 -18.88 18.14
N GLY A 95 -1.34 -19.58 17.62
CA GLY A 95 -2.56 -19.88 18.38
C GLY A 95 -3.40 -18.63 18.72
N ARG A 96 -3.20 -17.52 18.00
CA ARG A 96 -3.99 -16.28 18.13
C ARG A 96 -5.22 -16.33 17.24
N ALA A 97 -6.32 -15.73 17.71
CA ALA A 97 -7.53 -15.56 16.91
C ALA A 97 -7.33 -14.48 15.82
N LYS A 98 -8.00 -14.64 14.67
CA LYS A 98 -7.84 -13.73 13.51
C LYS A 98 -8.23 -12.28 13.80
N ASP A 99 -9.24 -12.10 14.64
CA ASP A 99 -9.78 -10.82 15.10
C ASP A 99 -8.92 -10.17 16.18
N SER A 100 -7.96 -10.89 16.77
CA SER A 100 -7.05 -10.33 17.78
C SER A 100 -5.97 -9.41 17.19
N PHE A 101 -5.85 -9.32 15.87
CA PHE A 101 -4.81 -8.54 15.21
C PHE A 101 -5.30 -7.13 14.86
N THR A 102 -4.82 -6.17 15.65
CA THR A 102 -5.30 -4.79 15.67
C THR A 102 -4.97 -4.04 14.38
N VAL A 103 -5.62 -2.89 14.18
CA VAL A 103 -5.32 -2.04 13.02
C VAL A 103 -3.91 -1.47 13.13
N ILE A 104 -3.47 -1.17 14.36
CA ILE A 104 -2.11 -0.73 14.65
C ILE A 104 -1.09 -1.82 14.29
N GLU A 105 -1.31 -3.07 14.68
CA GLU A 105 -0.44 -4.20 14.30
C GLU A 105 -0.39 -4.38 12.77
N ARG A 106 -1.51 -4.17 12.04
CA ARG A 106 -1.53 -4.22 10.56
C ARG A 106 -0.72 -3.11 9.90
N LEU A 107 -0.76 -1.91 10.45
CA LEU A 107 0.04 -0.78 9.97
C LEU A 107 1.52 -1.02 10.28
N CYS A 108 1.86 -1.45 11.49
CA CYS A 108 3.23 -1.82 11.86
C CYS A 108 3.77 -3.00 11.03
N TYR A 109 2.93 -3.99 10.71
CA TYR A 109 3.28 -5.06 9.77
C TYR A 109 3.65 -4.49 8.40
N THR A 110 2.86 -3.54 7.89
CA THR A 110 3.18 -2.85 6.64
C THR A 110 4.49 -2.08 6.75
N GLY A 111 4.71 -1.43 7.89
CA GLY A 111 5.96 -0.77 8.24
C GLY A 111 6.34 0.28 7.21
N ASN A 112 7.49 0.11 6.57
CA ASN A 112 7.99 1.01 5.52
C ASN A 112 7.73 0.50 4.08
N ARG A 113 6.91 -0.55 3.91
CA ARG A 113 6.74 -1.27 2.64
C ARG A 113 5.48 -0.88 1.86
N GLY A 114 4.69 0.04 2.42
CA GLY A 114 3.46 0.54 1.84
C GLY A 114 3.64 1.32 0.53
N MET A 115 2.50 1.56 -0.13
CA MET A 115 2.41 2.57 -1.19
C MET A 115 2.56 3.98 -0.58
N GLY A 116 3.09 4.91 -1.35
CA GLY A 116 3.43 6.24 -0.89
C GLY A 116 4.65 6.27 0.02
N ALA A 117 4.65 7.24 0.93
CA ALA A 117 5.80 7.60 1.76
C ALA A 117 5.56 7.46 3.27
N LEU A 118 4.34 7.15 3.70
CA LEU A 118 4.06 6.92 5.11
C LEU A 118 4.68 5.60 5.57
N GLU A 119 5.27 5.64 6.76
CA GLU A 119 5.83 4.48 7.45
C GLU A 119 5.30 4.40 8.86
N TYR A 120 5.19 3.17 9.37
CA TYR A 120 4.62 2.89 10.69
C TYR A 120 5.61 2.11 11.53
N ARG A 121 5.76 2.51 12.79
CA ARG A 121 6.65 1.85 13.76
C ARG A 121 5.91 1.67 15.08
N PRO A 122 6.05 0.55 15.79
CA PRO A 122 5.58 0.45 17.17
C PRO A 122 6.13 1.61 17.99
N ALA A 123 5.29 2.28 18.78
CA ALA A 123 5.79 3.29 19.69
C ALA A 123 6.54 2.59 20.84
N SER A 124 7.86 2.79 20.93
CA SER A 124 8.66 2.14 21.96
C SER A 124 8.28 2.69 23.35
N SER A 125 7.62 1.86 24.16
CA SER A 125 7.49 2.12 25.60
C SER A 125 8.72 1.53 26.32
N PRO A 126 9.16 1.99 27.50
CA PRO A 126 10.31 1.41 28.21
C PRO A 126 10.20 -0.11 28.50
N ALA A 127 9.03 -0.73 28.29
CA ALA A 127 8.78 -2.17 28.36
C ALA A 127 8.89 -2.93 27.01
N SER A 128 9.21 -2.28 25.89
CA SER A 128 8.85 -2.74 24.53
C SER A 128 9.94 -3.49 23.76
N VAL A 129 11.04 -3.93 24.38
CA VAL A 129 12.07 -4.71 23.65
C VAL A 129 11.48 -6.05 23.16
N GLU A 130 10.50 -6.62 23.86
CA GLU A 130 9.77 -7.82 23.43
C GLU A 130 8.78 -7.54 22.28
N GLU A 131 8.20 -6.35 22.19
CA GLU A 131 7.17 -6.00 21.19
C GLU A 131 7.78 -5.69 19.81
N ASP A 132 8.93 -5.01 19.79
CA ASP A 132 9.74 -4.85 18.56
C ASP A 132 10.24 -6.23 18.05
N LEU A 133 10.51 -7.16 18.98
CA LEU A 133 10.88 -8.53 18.64
C LEU A 133 9.72 -9.27 17.97
N ASP A 134 8.47 -9.14 18.44
CA ASP A 134 7.29 -9.83 17.90
C ASP A 134 6.93 -9.35 16.48
N VAL A 135 6.98 -8.03 16.21
CA VAL A 135 6.79 -7.49 14.84
C VAL A 135 7.94 -7.91 13.93
N THR A 136 9.18 -7.88 14.42
CA THR A 136 10.34 -8.33 13.65
C THR A 136 10.27 -9.83 13.37
N GLU A 137 9.82 -10.65 14.32
CA GLU A 137 9.60 -12.09 14.17
C GLU A 137 8.42 -12.39 13.23
N MET A 138 7.37 -11.58 13.25
CA MET A 138 6.29 -11.66 12.27
C MET A 138 6.78 -11.35 10.86
N VAL A 139 7.59 -10.30 10.68
CA VAL A 139 8.21 -9.99 9.38
C VAL A 139 9.12 -11.13 8.96
N LYS A 140 9.91 -11.72 9.87
CA LYS A 140 10.75 -12.89 9.59
C LYS A 140 9.95 -14.13 9.27
N LEU A 141 8.85 -14.42 9.97
CA LEU A 141 8.00 -15.60 9.73
C LEU A 141 7.17 -15.45 8.46
N ALA A 142 6.66 -14.24 8.19
CA ALA A 142 6.09 -13.91 6.89
C ALA A 142 7.13 -14.11 5.79
N SER A 143 8.35 -13.57 6.00
CA SER A 143 9.48 -13.79 5.08
C SER A 143 9.87 -15.26 4.99
N SER A 144 9.74 -16.08 6.02
CA SER A 144 10.10 -17.51 5.98
C SER A 144 8.98 -18.41 5.45
N ILE A 145 7.70 -18.00 5.54
CA ILE A 145 6.59 -18.63 4.83
C ILE A 145 6.73 -18.37 3.33
N LEU A 146 7.26 -17.19 2.99
CA LEU A 146 7.69 -16.83 1.65
C LEU A 146 8.94 -17.68 1.29
N GLU A 147 10.09 -17.49 1.95
CA GLU A 147 11.39 -18.19 1.75
C GLU A 147 11.36 -19.71 1.99
N GLY A 148 10.31 -20.25 2.62
CA GLY A 148 10.03 -21.68 2.75
C GLY A 148 9.87 -22.38 1.39
N LYS A 149 9.87 -21.59 0.31
CA LYS A 149 10.13 -21.99 -1.08
C LYS A 149 11.57 -21.67 -1.54
N LYS A 150 12.55 -21.99 -0.69
CA LYS A 150 14.02 -22.03 -0.91
C LYS A 150 14.71 -20.71 -1.31
N ASN A 151 15.61 -20.28 -0.42
CA ASN A 151 16.82 -19.47 -0.64
C ASN A 151 17.38 -19.53 -2.06
N VAL A 152 17.28 -18.44 -2.82
CA VAL A 152 18.04 -18.24 -4.06
C VAL A 152 18.65 -16.84 -4.05
N THR A 153 19.96 -16.79 -3.84
CA THR A 153 20.78 -15.63 -4.20
C THR A 153 20.74 -15.50 -5.73
N LEU A 154 20.17 -14.41 -6.24
CA LEU A 154 19.97 -14.20 -7.67
C LEU A 154 21.23 -13.60 -8.30
N SER A 155 22.00 -14.42 -9.00
CA SER A 155 22.99 -13.96 -9.99
C SER A 155 22.58 -14.25 -11.43
N ASP A 156 21.38 -14.81 -11.65
CA ASP A 156 20.88 -15.20 -12.98
C ASP A 156 19.60 -14.46 -13.35
N LYS A 157 19.50 -14.06 -14.62
CA LYS A 157 18.38 -13.35 -15.28
C LYS A 157 17.02 -14.09 -15.27
N ARG A 158 16.76 -15.00 -14.31
CA ARG A 158 15.68 -16.01 -14.36
C ARG A 158 14.89 -16.16 -13.06
N ALA A 159 14.58 -15.10 -12.33
CA ALA A 159 13.64 -15.18 -11.18
C ALA A 159 12.25 -15.67 -11.65
N SER A 160 11.79 -16.83 -11.18
CA SER A 160 10.48 -17.42 -11.54
C SER A 160 9.31 -16.58 -11.03
N ILE A 161 8.13 -16.71 -11.64
CA ILE A 161 6.92 -15.96 -11.26
C ILE A 161 6.55 -16.18 -9.79
N ALA A 162 6.71 -17.42 -9.31
CA ALA A 162 6.50 -17.76 -7.90
C ALA A 162 7.41 -16.95 -6.97
N GLN A 163 8.68 -16.78 -7.34
CA GLN A 163 9.65 -15.97 -6.59
C GLN A 163 9.32 -14.48 -6.63
N LEU A 164 8.77 -13.95 -7.73
CA LEU A 164 8.36 -12.54 -7.80
C LEU A 164 7.14 -12.25 -6.91
N ILE A 165 6.19 -13.18 -6.85
CA ILE A 165 5.04 -13.10 -5.92
C ILE A 165 5.54 -13.15 -4.47
N GLU A 166 6.50 -14.03 -4.21
CA GLU A 166 7.11 -14.21 -2.90
C GLU A 166 7.87 -12.95 -2.42
N ILE A 167 8.63 -12.33 -3.31
CA ILE A 167 9.53 -11.20 -3.01
C ILE A 167 8.80 -9.85 -2.87
N GLY A 168 7.64 -9.68 -3.50
CA GLY A 168 7.04 -8.34 -3.66
C GLY A 168 5.56 -8.22 -3.30
N SER A 169 4.94 -9.23 -2.70
CA SER A 169 3.53 -9.21 -2.29
C SER A 169 3.25 -8.18 -1.17
N SER A 170 3.05 -6.92 -1.54
CA SER A 170 2.58 -5.86 -0.64
C SER A 170 1.79 -4.76 -1.34
N ALA A 171 1.23 -5.04 -2.51
CA ALA A 171 0.45 -4.05 -3.24
C ALA A 171 -1.06 -4.32 -3.08
N GLY A 172 -1.83 -3.28 -2.76
CA GLY A 172 -3.29 -3.29 -2.49
C GLY A 172 -4.25 -3.79 -3.59
N GLY A 173 -5.07 -4.84 -3.45
CA GLY A 173 -6.21 -5.08 -4.35
C GLY A 173 -6.68 -6.54 -4.46
N ALA A 174 -7.60 -6.82 -5.39
CA ALA A 174 -8.20 -8.15 -5.58
C ALA A 174 -7.32 -9.14 -6.37
N ARG A 175 -6.47 -8.61 -7.27
CA ARG A 175 -5.63 -9.39 -8.18
C ARG A 175 -4.22 -9.59 -7.66
N ALA A 176 -3.60 -10.72 -7.99
CA ALA A 176 -2.23 -11.05 -7.62
C ALA A 176 -1.24 -10.04 -8.24
N LYS A 177 -0.44 -9.42 -7.38
CA LYS A 177 0.55 -8.43 -7.78
C LYS A 177 1.72 -8.32 -6.81
N ALA A 178 2.81 -7.76 -7.30
CA ALA A 178 4.02 -7.55 -6.52
C ALA A 178 4.68 -6.21 -6.86
N VAL A 179 5.42 -5.68 -5.90
CA VAL A 179 6.31 -4.54 -6.07
C VAL A 179 7.73 -5.05 -6.27
N ILE A 180 8.37 -4.64 -7.36
CA ILE A 180 9.74 -5.02 -7.71
C ILE A 180 10.62 -3.79 -7.94
N ALA A 181 11.92 -3.97 -7.80
CA ALA A 181 12.93 -3.03 -8.25
C ALA A 181 13.67 -3.65 -9.44
N LEU A 182 13.78 -2.93 -10.54
CA LEU A 182 14.41 -3.38 -11.79
C LEU A 182 15.57 -2.46 -12.14
N ASN A 183 16.75 -3.04 -12.33
CA ASN A 183 17.88 -2.34 -12.95
C ASN A 183 17.81 -2.56 -14.46
N GLU A 184 17.47 -1.50 -15.20
CA GLU A 184 17.28 -1.54 -16.66
C GLU A 184 18.56 -1.94 -17.41
N LYS A 185 19.74 -1.60 -16.89
CA LYS A 185 21.03 -1.86 -17.55
C LYS A 185 21.43 -3.33 -17.43
N THR A 186 21.20 -3.93 -16.26
CA THR A 186 21.63 -5.32 -15.97
C THR A 186 20.52 -6.34 -16.19
N GLY A 187 19.26 -5.91 -16.14
CA GLY A 187 18.07 -6.77 -16.08
C GLY A 187 17.87 -7.41 -14.70
N GLU A 188 18.59 -6.94 -13.66
CA GLU A 188 18.47 -7.47 -12.31
C GLU A 188 17.14 -7.06 -11.67
N ILE A 189 16.44 -8.02 -11.09
CA ILE A 189 15.18 -7.80 -10.36
C ILE A 189 15.39 -8.09 -8.88
N ARG A 190 14.97 -7.15 -8.02
CA ARG A 190 15.01 -7.23 -6.56
C ARG A 190 13.63 -6.93 -5.96
N SER A 191 13.49 -7.13 -4.64
CA SER A 191 12.31 -6.65 -3.92
C SER A 191 12.20 -5.14 -4.04
N GLY A 192 11.04 -4.66 -4.49
CA GLY A 192 10.73 -3.24 -4.52
C GLY A 192 10.18 -2.71 -3.20
N GLN A 193 10.12 -3.55 -2.16
CA GLN A 193 9.80 -3.13 -0.79
C GLN A 193 11.01 -2.53 -0.07
N LEU A 194 12.22 -2.88 -0.51
CA LEU A 194 13.47 -2.41 0.07
C LEU A 194 13.99 -1.17 -0.66
N GLN A 195 14.84 -0.41 0.04
CA GLN A 195 15.62 0.64 -0.59
C GLN A 195 16.72 -0.02 -1.43
N ASN A 196 16.68 0.25 -2.74
CA ASN A 196 17.66 -0.21 -3.70
C ASN A 196 18.51 0.99 -4.13
N GLY A 197 19.67 0.73 -4.76
CA GLY A 197 20.51 1.79 -5.29
C GLY A 197 19.80 2.64 -6.34
N SER A 198 20.31 3.83 -6.62
CA SER A 198 19.77 4.77 -7.60
C SER A 198 19.69 4.23 -9.03
N ASP A 199 20.36 3.12 -9.32
CA ASP A 199 20.30 2.42 -10.61
C ASP A 199 19.06 1.53 -10.78
N PHE A 200 18.15 1.50 -9.80
CA PHE A 200 16.92 0.71 -9.84
C PHE A 200 15.68 1.60 -9.98
N ASP A 201 14.84 1.22 -10.93
CA ASP A 201 13.48 1.72 -11.05
C ASP A 201 12.50 0.82 -10.28
N TYR A 202 11.45 1.41 -9.75
CA TYR A 202 10.43 0.69 -8.99
C TYR A 202 9.19 0.45 -9.84
N TRP A 203 8.72 -0.79 -9.84
CA TRP A 203 7.59 -1.23 -10.67
C TRP A 203 6.58 -1.99 -9.83
N LEU A 204 5.32 -1.90 -10.25
CA LEU A 204 4.26 -2.80 -9.85
C LEU A 204 4.01 -3.80 -10.98
N ILE A 205 4.13 -5.09 -10.69
CA ILE A 205 3.81 -6.18 -11.62
C ILE A 205 2.48 -6.82 -11.24
N LYS A 206 1.59 -6.98 -12.21
CA LYS A 206 0.33 -7.73 -12.12
C LYS A 206 0.50 -9.04 -12.88
N PHE A 207 0.18 -10.15 -12.22
CA PHE A 207 0.49 -11.46 -12.74
C PHE A 207 -0.68 -12.05 -13.56
N ASP A 208 -0.38 -12.47 -14.78
CA ASP A 208 -1.26 -13.33 -15.58
C ASP A 208 -1.19 -14.80 -15.14
N GLY A 209 -2.24 -15.57 -15.49
CA GLY A 209 -2.28 -17.01 -15.30
C GLY A 209 -2.41 -17.49 -13.85
N VAL A 210 -2.62 -16.59 -12.89
CA VAL A 210 -2.82 -16.96 -11.48
C VAL A 210 -4.23 -17.56 -11.30
N SER A 211 -4.31 -18.72 -10.65
CA SER A 211 -5.59 -19.41 -10.44
C SER A 211 -6.47 -18.63 -9.46
N LYS A 212 -7.78 -18.54 -9.77
CA LYS A 212 -8.77 -17.73 -9.00
C LYS A 212 -8.41 -16.24 -8.89
N ASN A 213 -7.54 -15.74 -9.77
CA ASN A 213 -7.29 -14.32 -9.91
C ASN A 213 -8.51 -13.67 -10.54
N GLY A 214 -8.92 -12.50 -10.06
CA GLY A 214 -10.12 -11.85 -10.54
C GLY A 214 -10.73 -10.92 -9.53
N ASP A 215 -11.90 -10.40 -9.86
CA ASP A 215 -12.62 -9.43 -9.05
C ASP A 215 -14.12 -9.74 -9.07
N HIS A 216 -14.84 -9.34 -8.02
CA HIS A 216 -16.29 -9.58 -7.89
C HIS A 216 -16.73 -11.03 -8.18
N ASN A 217 -15.94 -12.02 -7.74
CA ASN A 217 -16.15 -13.46 -7.99
C ASN A 217 -16.10 -13.90 -9.45
N VAL A 218 -15.57 -13.06 -10.35
CA VAL A 218 -15.29 -13.41 -11.74
C VAL A 218 -13.81 -13.68 -11.88
N ASN A 219 -13.45 -14.89 -12.33
CA ASN A 219 -12.05 -15.24 -12.57
C ASN A 219 -11.58 -14.67 -13.91
N ASP A 220 -10.40 -14.06 -13.90
CA ASP A 220 -9.73 -13.59 -15.10
C ASP A 220 -9.28 -14.79 -15.95
N GLY A 221 -9.45 -14.68 -17.28
CA GLY A 221 -8.85 -15.59 -18.23
C GLY A 221 -7.33 -15.38 -18.36
N LYS A 222 -6.64 -16.31 -19.03
CA LYS A 222 -5.26 -16.07 -19.46
C LYS A 222 -5.20 -14.83 -20.35
N GLN A 223 -4.08 -14.10 -20.30
CA GLN A 223 -3.80 -12.88 -21.06
C GLN A 223 -4.64 -11.66 -20.65
N TYR A 224 -5.25 -11.66 -19.47
CA TYR A 224 -5.99 -10.49 -18.96
C TYR A 224 -5.10 -9.23 -18.86
N THR A 225 -3.84 -9.41 -18.48
CA THR A 225 -2.80 -8.38 -18.47
C THR A 225 -2.52 -7.72 -19.83
N ASN A 226 -2.76 -8.43 -20.94
CA ASN A 226 -2.67 -7.84 -22.28
C ASN A 226 -3.78 -6.81 -22.50
N ILE A 227 -4.96 -7.02 -21.90
CA ILE A 227 -6.07 -6.08 -21.94
C ILE A 227 -5.67 -4.81 -21.18
N GLU A 228 -5.07 -4.93 -19.99
CA GLU A 228 -4.56 -3.78 -19.24
C GLU A 228 -3.49 -3.00 -20.03
N TYR A 229 -2.60 -3.69 -20.74
CA TYR A 229 -1.62 -3.04 -21.61
C TYR A 229 -2.25 -2.35 -22.82
N ALA A 230 -3.27 -2.95 -23.43
CA ALA A 230 -4.03 -2.30 -24.50
C ALA A 230 -4.70 -1.01 -24.01
N TYR A 231 -5.30 -1.00 -22.82
CA TYR A 231 -5.85 0.21 -22.21
C TYR A 231 -4.79 1.28 -21.91
N TYR A 232 -3.60 0.88 -21.46
CA TYR A 232 -2.46 1.80 -21.34
C TYR A 232 -2.13 2.46 -22.68
N LEU A 233 -2.02 1.68 -23.76
CA LEU A 233 -1.74 2.23 -25.10
C LEU A 233 -2.83 3.19 -25.56
N MET A 234 -4.11 2.83 -25.38
CA MET A 234 -5.25 3.69 -25.70
C MET A 234 -5.25 4.99 -24.89
N ALA A 235 -4.93 4.92 -23.59
CA ALA A 235 -4.83 6.11 -22.74
C ALA A 235 -3.70 7.05 -23.21
N LYS A 236 -2.54 6.50 -23.61
CA LYS A 236 -1.43 7.30 -24.16
C LYS A 236 -1.82 7.96 -25.48
N ASP A 237 -2.51 7.25 -26.37
CA ASP A 237 -2.98 7.78 -27.65
C ASP A 237 -4.03 8.89 -27.45
N ALA A 238 -4.89 8.76 -26.44
CA ALA A 238 -5.83 9.80 -26.02
C ALA A 238 -5.16 11.01 -25.34
N GLY A 239 -3.84 10.98 -25.11
CA GLY A 239 -3.11 12.06 -24.46
C GLY A 239 -3.23 12.10 -22.94
N ILE A 240 -3.65 10.99 -22.31
CA ILE A 240 -3.70 10.85 -20.84
C ILE A 240 -2.27 10.65 -20.31
N ASN A 241 -1.91 11.40 -19.28
CA ASN A 241 -0.67 11.22 -18.56
C ASN A 241 -0.75 9.97 -17.68
N MET A 242 0.09 8.99 -17.97
CA MET A 242 0.15 7.70 -17.29
C MET A 242 1.60 7.27 -17.14
N SER A 243 1.91 6.62 -16.01
CA SER A 243 3.21 5.97 -15.80
C SER A 243 3.54 5.00 -16.92
N ASP A 244 4.84 4.85 -17.19
CA ASP A 244 5.33 3.87 -18.15
C ASP A 244 4.83 2.47 -17.80
N CYS A 245 4.25 1.78 -18.79
CA CYS A 245 3.83 0.40 -18.66
C CYS A 245 4.49 -0.48 -19.71
N ARG A 246 4.70 -1.75 -19.35
CA ARG A 246 5.36 -2.75 -20.21
C ARG A 246 4.76 -4.13 -19.97
N LEU A 247 5.00 -5.02 -20.91
CA LEU A 247 4.71 -6.43 -20.76
C LEU A 247 6.00 -7.20 -20.45
N LEU A 248 5.94 -8.09 -19.46
CA LEU A 248 6.98 -9.05 -19.16
C LEU A 248 6.51 -10.43 -19.60
N GLU A 249 7.00 -10.90 -20.73
CA GLU A 249 6.71 -12.25 -21.23
C GLU A 249 7.62 -13.27 -20.58
N LYS A 250 7.02 -14.28 -19.93
CA LYS A 250 7.75 -15.34 -19.25
C LYS A 250 6.94 -16.62 -19.16
N ASP A 251 7.58 -17.76 -19.47
CA ASP A 251 6.99 -19.10 -19.33
C ASP A 251 5.63 -19.25 -20.08
N GLY A 252 5.47 -18.54 -21.20
CA GLY A 252 4.24 -18.52 -22.00
C GLY A 252 3.11 -17.68 -21.39
N LEU A 253 3.39 -16.91 -20.34
CA LEU A 253 2.50 -15.92 -19.74
C LEU A 253 3.01 -14.52 -20.03
N CYS A 254 2.11 -13.55 -19.95
CA CYS A 254 2.43 -12.15 -20.19
C CYS A 254 2.04 -11.33 -18.96
N HIS A 255 2.97 -10.72 -18.25
CA HIS A 255 2.67 -9.96 -17.03
C HIS A 255 2.62 -8.46 -17.33
N PHE A 256 1.66 -7.75 -16.75
CA PHE A 256 1.57 -6.30 -16.90
C PHE A 256 2.44 -5.62 -15.84
N MET A 257 3.33 -4.73 -16.26
CA MET A 257 4.17 -3.92 -15.39
C MET A 257 3.82 -2.46 -15.55
N THR A 258 3.72 -1.73 -14.44
CA THR A 258 3.57 -0.26 -14.44
C THR A 258 4.60 0.36 -13.50
N LYS A 259 5.28 1.41 -13.95
CA LYS A 259 6.27 2.12 -13.17
C LYS A 259 5.59 2.86 -12.02
N ARG A 260 6.14 2.74 -10.82
CA ARG A 260 5.58 3.36 -9.62
C ARG A 260 5.75 4.88 -9.70
N PHE A 261 4.64 5.61 -9.74
CA PHE A 261 4.64 7.08 -9.71
C PHE A 261 4.89 7.63 -8.31
N ASP A 262 4.81 6.81 -7.27
CA ASP A 262 5.11 7.18 -5.88
C ASP A 262 6.58 6.98 -5.52
N ARG A 263 7.43 6.84 -6.54
CA ARG A 263 8.88 6.68 -6.44
C ARG A 263 9.56 7.57 -7.45
N GLU A 264 10.51 8.38 -7.00
CA GLU A 264 11.33 9.24 -7.85
C GLU A 264 12.79 9.14 -7.42
N ASN A 265 13.67 8.67 -8.33
CA ASN A 265 15.09 8.45 -8.05
C ASN A 265 15.35 7.62 -6.76
N GLY A 266 14.48 6.65 -6.47
CA GLY A 266 14.52 5.82 -5.26
C GLY A 266 13.93 6.46 -4.00
N ALA A 267 13.62 7.77 -4.02
CA ALA A 267 12.89 8.43 -2.95
C ALA A 267 11.39 8.12 -3.03
N LYS A 268 10.71 8.13 -1.87
CA LYS A 268 9.26 7.93 -1.79
C LYS A 268 8.54 9.26 -1.94
N LEU A 269 7.44 9.28 -2.67
CA LEU A 269 6.53 10.42 -2.73
C LEU A 269 5.29 10.15 -1.90
N HIS A 270 4.81 11.16 -1.16
CA HIS A 270 3.55 11.04 -0.44
C HIS A 270 2.41 10.97 -1.46
N MET A 271 1.50 10.03 -1.26
CA MET A 271 0.30 9.88 -2.06
C MET A 271 -0.83 9.37 -1.17
N VAL A 272 -2.04 9.77 -1.51
CA VAL A 272 -3.27 9.26 -0.89
C VAL A 272 -4.25 9.02 -2.02
N THR A 273 -5.02 7.94 -1.94
CA THR A 273 -6.11 7.68 -2.87
C THR A 273 -7.24 8.68 -2.63
N LEU A 274 -8.12 8.87 -3.61
CA LEU A 274 -9.32 9.69 -3.41
C LEU A 274 -10.18 9.15 -2.25
N ALA A 275 -10.28 7.82 -2.13
CA ALA A 275 -10.97 7.14 -1.04
C ALA A 275 -10.36 7.47 0.32
N GLY A 276 -9.03 7.43 0.44
CA GLY A 276 -8.31 7.78 1.66
C GLY A 276 -8.42 9.27 2.00
N LEU A 277 -8.33 10.14 1.00
CA LEU A 277 -8.36 11.60 1.17
C LEU A 277 -9.74 12.10 1.63
N ALA A 278 -10.81 11.51 1.11
CA ALA A 278 -12.18 11.96 1.30
C ALA A 278 -13.04 10.99 2.13
N HIS A 279 -12.44 9.95 2.73
CA HIS A 279 -13.13 8.91 3.50
C HIS A 279 -14.29 8.24 2.75
N LEU A 280 -14.06 7.92 1.47
CA LEU A 280 -15.06 7.28 0.61
C LEU A 280 -14.84 5.77 0.63
N ASP A 281 -15.83 4.99 1.05
CA ASP A 281 -15.74 3.53 1.01
C ASP A 281 -15.76 3.05 -0.44
N TYR A 282 -14.60 2.61 -0.94
CA TYR A 282 -14.44 2.11 -2.30
C TYR A 282 -15.30 0.87 -2.60
N ASN A 283 -15.84 0.19 -1.58
CA ASN A 283 -16.77 -0.94 -1.77
C ASN A 283 -18.20 -0.47 -2.07
N THR A 284 -18.52 0.81 -1.87
CA THR A 284 -19.83 1.39 -2.18
C THR A 284 -19.84 1.86 -3.63
N PRO A 285 -20.61 1.21 -4.52
CA PRO A 285 -20.67 1.62 -5.93
C PRO A 285 -21.18 3.05 -6.05
N CYS A 286 -20.58 3.82 -6.96
CA CYS A 286 -20.98 5.20 -7.27
C CYS A 286 -20.95 6.16 -6.06
N VAL A 287 -20.18 5.87 -5.00
CA VAL A 287 -20.06 6.74 -3.82
C VAL A 287 -19.43 8.12 -4.13
N CYS A 288 -18.69 8.21 -5.23
CA CYS A 288 -18.04 9.44 -5.69
C CYS A 288 -18.48 9.76 -7.12
N SER A 289 -19.12 10.91 -7.32
CA SER A 289 -19.40 11.43 -8.65
C SER A 289 -18.19 12.17 -9.23
N TYR A 290 -18.21 12.44 -10.54
CA TYR A 290 -17.16 13.23 -11.19
C TYR A 290 -17.11 14.69 -10.69
N GLU A 291 -18.26 15.25 -10.31
CA GLU A 291 -18.35 16.57 -9.68
C GLU A 291 -17.65 16.57 -8.32
N MET A 292 -17.91 15.56 -7.49
CA MET A 292 -17.25 15.41 -6.19
C MET A 292 -15.74 15.23 -6.35
N TYR A 293 -15.29 14.38 -7.29
CA TYR A 293 -13.87 14.19 -7.57
C TYR A 293 -13.19 15.53 -7.92
N THR A 294 -13.82 16.34 -8.78
CA THR A 294 -13.32 17.66 -9.17
C THR A 294 -13.34 18.65 -8.01
N GLU A 295 -14.34 18.60 -7.15
CA GLU A 295 -14.42 19.43 -5.94
C GLU A 295 -13.27 19.13 -4.98
N TYR A 296 -13.03 17.86 -4.67
CA TYR A 296 -11.92 17.44 -3.81
C TYR A 296 -10.57 17.85 -4.39
N ALA A 297 -10.39 17.69 -5.71
CA ALA A 297 -9.18 18.13 -6.39
C ALA A 297 -8.94 19.64 -6.24
N ARG A 298 -9.98 20.47 -6.44
CA ARG A 298 -9.87 21.92 -6.25
C ARG A 298 -9.54 22.31 -4.81
N ARG A 299 -10.08 21.59 -3.82
CA ARG A 299 -9.80 21.84 -2.39
C ARG A 299 -8.33 21.60 -2.01
N ILE A 300 -7.64 20.70 -2.71
CA ILE A 300 -6.21 20.45 -2.51
C ILE A 300 -5.32 21.29 -3.44
N GLY A 301 -5.89 22.25 -4.15
CA GLY A 301 -5.13 23.23 -4.94
C GLY A 301 -4.60 22.71 -6.28
N VAL A 302 -5.22 21.69 -6.89
CA VAL A 302 -4.81 21.28 -8.24
C VAL A 302 -5.05 22.42 -9.24
N THR A 303 -4.16 22.50 -10.22
CA THR A 303 -4.18 23.48 -11.29
C THR A 303 -5.31 23.20 -12.30
N GLN A 304 -5.69 24.22 -13.07
CA GLN A 304 -6.68 24.05 -14.15
C GLN A 304 -6.24 22.97 -15.17
N ARG A 305 -4.94 22.87 -15.44
CA ARG A 305 -4.38 21.83 -16.33
C ARG A 305 -4.61 20.42 -15.78
N GLU A 306 -4.52 20.23 -14.47
CA GLU A 306 -4.79 18.94 -13.83
C GLU A 306 -6.28 18.61 -13.84
N VAL A 307 -7.16 19.61 -13.70
CA VAL A 307 -8.61 19.42 -13.87
C VAL A 307 -8.96 18.98 -15.29
N GLU A 308 -8.33 19.56 -16.32
CA GLU A 308 -8.51 19.13 -17.71
C GLU A 308 -8.06 17.69 -17.94
N GLU A 309 -6.93 17.29 -17.34
CA GLU A 309 -6.44 15.92 -17.34
C GLU A 309 -7.40 14.96 -16.61
N MET A 310 -7.99 15.38 -15.48
CA MET A 310 -9.03 14.61 -14.80
C MET A 310 -10.24 14.40 -15.70
N TYR A 311 -10.73 15.47 -16.36
CA TYR A 311 -11.85 15.36 -17.29
C TYR A 311 -11.55 14.40 -18.44
N ARG A 312 -10.36 14.48 -19.04
CA ARG A 312 -9.91 13.55 -20.11
C ARG A 312 -9.92 12.08 -19.68
N ARG A 313 -9.74 11.77 -18.40
CA ARG A 313 -9.80 10.40 -17.88
C ARG A 313 -11.24 9.89 -17.72
N MET A 314 -12.23 10.78 -17.71
CA MET A 314 -13.64 10.46 -17.48
C MET A 314 -14.40 10.15 -18.77
N VAL A 315 -14.00 10.75 -19.90
CA VAL A 315 -14.73 10.75 -21.18
C VAL A 315 -13.96 10.08 -22.30
#